data_AF-A0A182YTQ9-F1
#
_entry.id   AF-A0A182YTQ9-F1
#
_cell.length_a   1.000
_cell.length_b   1.000
_cell.length_c   1.000
_cell.angle_alpha   90.00
_cell.angle_beta   90.00
_cell.angle_gamma   90.00
#
_symmetry.space_group_name_H-M   'P 1'
#
loop_
_entity.id
_entity.type
_entity.pdbx_description
1 polymer ?
#
loop_
_entity_poly.entity_id
_entity_poly.type
_entity_poly.pdbx_seq_one_letter_code
_entity_poly.pdbx_strand_id
1 'polypeptide(L)'
;MQQSGQCAGHSILSKLDPPLQPCEALTSAMVAEVTTPVSDDHDDRFSVPSLDELGFDVDSLGPAQFRGGESEALARLYRHLERKIPWDHNPEALSKWAEGMTGYPWIDAIMVQLRKEGWIHHLARHAVACFLTRGDLWISWEEGMKVFDEMLLDADWSVNAGMWMWLSCSAFFQQFFHCYCPVGFGKRADPSGDFVRHYLPILKGFPTQYIYEPWTAPESVQKAAKCIIGKDYPLPMVQHTEACRVNLERMRQVYKRLVLKSTASKRMFLDLPKIPK
;
A
#
# COMPACT_ATOMS: atom_id res chain seq x y z
N MET A 1 22.36 -11.37 -25.25
CA MET A 1 22.18 -12.42 -24.23
C MET A 1 21.08 -11.97 -23.28
N GLN A 2 19.83 -12.32 -23.57
CA GLN A 2 18.70 -12.19 -22.64
C GLN A 2 18.47 -13.59 -22.05
N GLN A 3 18.90 -13.83 -20.82
CA GLN A 3 18.49 -15.01 -20.08
C GLN A 3 17.20 -14.68 -19.32
N SER A 4 16.10 -15.22 -19.83
CA SER A 4 14.97 -15.80 -19.09
C SER A 4 14.68 -15.24 -17.69
N GLY A 5 13.91 -14.16 -17.61
CA GLY A 5 13.08 -13.88 -16.44
C GLY A 5 11.86 -14.80 -16.49
N GLN A 6 11.98 -16.02 -15.95
CA GLN A 6 10.77 -16.74 -15.56
C GLN A 6 10.10 -15.91 -14.46
N CYS A 7 8.93 -15.36 -14.78
CA CYS A 7 8.09 -14.60 -13.86
C CYS A 7 7.96 -15.37 -12.53
N ALA A 8 8.38 -14.75 -11.43
CA ALA A 8 8.56 -15.45 -10.15
C ALA A 8 7.25 -16.15 -9.69
N GLY A 9 6.09 -15.52 -9.94
CA GLY A 9 4.78 -16.10 -9.68
C GLY A 9 4.53 -17.40 -10.45
N HIS A 10 4.89 -17.48 -11.73
CA HIS A 10 4.73 -18.71 -12.53
C HIS A 10 5.57 -19.88 -11.97
N SER A 11 6.77 -19.59 -11.47
CA SER A 11 7.65 -20.61 -10.87
C SER A 11 7.02 -21.21 -9.60
N ILE A 12 6.38 -20.38 -8.77
CA ILE A 12 5.71 -20.83 -7.55
C ILE A 12 4.45 -21.63 -7.91
N LEU A 13 3.60 -21.10 -8.80
CA LEU A 13 2.37 -21.76 -9.24
C LEU A 13 2.64 -23.16 -9.81
N SER A 14 3.76 -23.35 -10.52
CA SER A 14 4.13 -24.66 -11.08
C SER A 14 4.47 -25.74 -10.05
N LYS A 15 4.71 -25.36 -8.79
CA LYS A 15 5.06 -26.26 -7.68
C LYS A 15 3.88 -26.55 -6.75
N LEU A 16 2.77 -25.82 -6.89
CA LEU A 16 1.59 -26.03 -6.08
C LEU A 16 0.77 -27.18 -6.67
N ASP A 17 0.21 -28.01 -5.79
CA ASP A 17 -0.81 -28.97 -6.20
C ASP A 17 -1.99 -28.21 -6.82
N PRO A 18 -2.67 -28.80 -7.82
CA PRO A 18 -3.84 -28.18 -8.42
C PRO A 18 -4.87 -27.84 -7.32
N PRO A 19 -5.53 -26.67 -7.40
CA PRO A 19 -6.55 -26.32 -6.44
C PRO A 19 -7.63 -27.40 -6.42
N LEU A 20 -8.28 -27.56 -5.27
CA LEU A 20 -9.47 -28.40 -5.18
C LEU A 20 -10.44 -28.00 -6.29
N GLN A 21 -11.11 -28.99 -6.87
CA GLN A 21 -12.15 -28.74 -7.86
C GLN A 21 -13.15 -27.73 -7.25
N PRO A 22 -13.52 -26.68 -7.99
CA PRO A 22 -14.51 -25.72 -7.50
C PRO A 22 -15.80 -26.47 -7.16
N CYS A 23 -16.50 -26.00 -6.12
CA CYS A 23 -17.84 -26.49 -5.85
C CYS A 23 -18.72 -26.33 -7.11
N GLU A 24 -19.72 -27.20 -7.24
CA GLU A 24 -20.66 -27.11 -8.37
C GLU A 24 -21.25 -25.70 -8.46
N ALA A 25 -21.25 -25.14 -9.68
CA ALA A 25 -21.82 -23.83 -9.92
C ALA A 25 -23.30 -23.83 -9.52
N LEU A 26 -23.74 -22.74 -8.89
CA LEU A 26 -25.15 -22.56 -8.56
C LEU A 26 -26.00 -22.70 -9.83
N THR A 27 -26.89 -23.68 -9.83
CA THR A 27 -27.86 -23.85 -10.91
C THR A 27 -29.11 -23.04 -10.62
N SER A 28 -29.84 -22.63 -11.66
CA SER A 28 -31.14 -21.97 -11.48
C SER A 28 -32.11 -22.82 -10.66
N ALA A 29 -32.00 -24.15 -10.69
CA ALA A 29 -32.78 -25.07 -9.87
C ALA A 29 -32.39 -24.98 -8.37
N MET A 30 -31.11 -24.86 -8.04
CA MET A 30 -30.63 -24.70 -6.66
C MET A 30 -31.11 -23.41 -6.00
N VAL A 31 -31.33 -22.35 -6.78
CA VAL A 31 -31.83 -21.06 -6.28
C VAL A 31 -33.32 -20.84 -6.53
N ALA A 32 -34.00 -21.78 -7.22
CA ALA A 32 -35.42 -21.63 -7.58
C ALA A 32 -36.33 -21.50 -6.35
N GLU A 33 -35.96 -22.16 -5.25
CA GLU A 33 -36.69 -22.13 -3.99
C GLU A 33 -36.10 -21.14 -2.98
N VAL A 34 -35.01 -20.44 -3.34
CA VAL A 34 -34.39 -19.41 -2.49
C VAL A 34 -35.13 -18.10 -2.70
N THR A 35 -36.20 -17.92 -1.93
CA THR A 35 -36.92 -16.65 -1.83
C THR A 35 -36.62 -16.00 -0.50
N THR A 36 -36.20 -14.74 -0.50
CA THR A 36 -36.29 -13.93 0.72
C THR A 36 -37.78 -13.70 0.98
N PRO A 37 -38.35 -14.14 2.12
CA PRO A 37 -39.75 -13.90 2.43
C PRO A 37 -39.95 -12.40 2.64
N VAL A 38 -40.47 -11.73 1.62
CA VAL A 38 -40.88 -10.32 1.65
C VAL A 38 -42.38 -10.34 1.95
N SER A 39 -42.77 -9.85 3.12
CA SER A 39 -44.18 -9.64 3.47
C SER A 39 -44.72 -8.38 2.79
N ASP A 40 -46.05 -8.28 2.67
CA ASP A 40 -46.69 -7.12 2.03
C ASP A 40 -46.37 -5.79 2.75
N ASP A 41 -46.00 -5.84 4.03
CA ASP A 41 -45.57 -4.70 4.85
C ASP A 41 -44.05 -4.45 4.83
N HIS A 42 -43.30 -5.12 3.95
CA HIS A 42 -41.84 -5.02 3.94
C HIS A 42 -41.36 -3.59 3.67
N ASP A 43 -41.92 -2.94 2.66
CA ASP A 43 -41.58 -1.56 2.34
C ASP A 43 -42.03 -0.62 3.47
N ASP A 44 -43.20 -0.86 4.09
CA ASP A 44 -43.67 -0.06 5.23
C ASP A 44 -42.76 -0.20 6.48
N ARG A 45 -42.12 -1.36 6.66
CA ARG A 45 -41.27 -1.66 7.83
C ARG A 45 -39.80 -1.31 7.64
N PHE A 46 -39.27 -1.51 6.44
CA PHE A 46 -37.84 -1.53 6.18
C PHE A 46 -37.40 -0.51 5.14
N SER A 47 -38.33 0.20 4.48
CA SER A 47 -37.95 1.34 3.65
C SER A 47 -37.27 2.41 4.51
N VAL A 48 -36.37 3.15 3.88
CA VAL A 48 -35.77 4.32 4.50
C VAL A 48 -36.86 5.40 4.61
N PRO A 49 -37.23 5.86 5.82
CA PRO A 49 -38.26 6.87 6.00
C PRO A 49 -37.88 8.17 5.28
N SER A 50 -38.87 8.83 4.69
CA SER A 50 -38.67 10.16 4.12
C SER A 50 -38.39 11.20 5.21
N LEU A 51 -37.82 12.35 4.84
CA LEU A 51 -37.59 13.43 5.81
C LEU A 51 -38.90 13.97 6.40
N ASP A 52 -39.97 14.00 5.60
CA ASP A 52 -41.31 14.40 6.03
C ASP A 52 -41.89 13.39 7.04
N GLU A 53 -41.73 12.08 6.79
CA GLU A 53 -42.12 11.01 7.73
C GLU A 53 -41.35 11.05 9.05
N LEU A 54 -40.12 11.56 9.03
CA LEU A 54 -39.31 11.81 10.23
C LEU A 54 -39.67 13.13 10.94
N GLY A 55 -40.65 13.89 10.42
CA GLY A 55 -41.14 15.14 11.00
C GLY A 55 -40.24 16.35 10.71
N PHE A 56 -39.38 16.28 9.69
CA PHE A 56 -38.63 17.45 9.23
C PHE A 56 -39.47 18.27 8.27
N ASP A 57 -39.52 19.59 8.49
CA ASP A 57 -40.11 20.53 7.55
C ASP A 57 -39.25 20.57 6.28
N VAL A 58 -39.77 19.95 5.21
CA VAL A 58 -39.10 19.85 3.91
C VAL A 58 -39.24 21.12 3.07
N ASP A 59 -40.24 21.95 3.35
CA ASP A 59 -40.57 23.15 2.57
C ASP A 59 -39.68 24.34 2.96
N SER A 60 -39.21 24.38 4.20
CA SER A 60 -38.31 25.42 4.70
C SER A 60 -36.83 25.01 4.77
N LEU A 61 -36.47 23.86 4.19
CA LEU A 61 -35.07 23.43 4.14
C LEU A 61 -34.22 24.46 3.40
N GLY A 62 -33.21 24.98 4.10
CA GLY A 62 -32.15 25.76 3.48
C GLY A 62 -31.40 24.93 2.42
N PRO A 63 -30.60 25.58 1.55
CA PRO A 63 -29.79 24.86 0.58
C PRO A 63 -28.93 23.80 1.27
N ALA A 64 -28.91 22.58 0.73
CA ALA A 64 -28.23 21.43 1.31
C ALA A 64 -26.80 21.78 1.78
N GLN A 65 -26.60 21.81 3.10
CA GLN A 65 -25.32 22.16 3.71
C GLN A 65 -24.23 21.14 3.37
N PHE A 66 -24.63 19.89 3.23
CA PHE A 66 -23.82 18.80 2.69
C PHE A 66 -24.34 18.45 1.31
N ARG A 67 -23.61 18.86 0.27
CA ARG A 67 -23.79 18.22 -1.05
C ARG A 67 -23.47 16.73 -0.87
N GLY A 68 -24.34 15.88 -1.39
CA GLY A 68 -24.25 14.42 -1.30
C GLY A 68 -24.75 13.80 -2.59
N GLY A 69 -24.96 12.49 -2.61
CA GLY A 69 -25.29 11.75 -3.82
C GLY A 69 -24.08 11.46 -4.70
N GLU A 70 -24.32 10.71 -5.77
CA GLU A 70 -23.29 10.17 -6.66
C GLU A 70 -22.37 11.26 -7.23
N SER A 71 -22.93 12.39 -7.67
CA SER A 71 -22.15 13.49 -8.25
C SER A 71 -21.14 14.13 -7.28
N GLU A 72 -21.49 14.28 -6.01
CA GLU A 72 -20.54 14.79 -5.00
C GLU A 72 -19.55 13.70 -4.57
N ALA A 73 -19.99 12.44 -4.50
CA ALA A 73 -19.08 11.32 -4.26
C ALA A 73 -18.01 11.23 -5.36
N LEU A 74 -18.41 11.38 -6.63
CA LEU A 74 -17.52 11.50 -7.78
C LEU A 74 -16.63 12.73 -7.67
N ALA A 75 -17.16 13.91 -7.33
CA ALA A 75 -16.33 15.11 -7.15
C ALA A 75 -15.27 14.95 -6.05
N ARG A 76 -15.60 14.26 -4.96
CA ARG A 76 -14.65 13.91 -3.89
C ARG A 76 -13.61 12.91 -4.39
N LEU A 77 -14.03 11.90 -5.13
CA LEU A 77 -13.15 10.91 -5.75
C LEU A 77 -12.19 11.58 -6.73
N TYR A 78 -12.67 12.43 -7.65
CA TYR A 78 -11.85 13.17 -8.60
C TYR A 78 -10.85 14.08 -7.89
N ARG A 79 -11.26 14.84 -6.88
CA ARG A 79 -10.33 15.67 -6.07
C ARG A 79 -9.29 14.83 -5.34
N HIS A 80 -9.64 13.60 -4.97
CA HIS A 80 -8.74 12.66 -4.34
C HIS A 80 -7.74 12.07 -5.35
N LEU A 81 -8.19 11.74 -6.56
CA LEU A 81 -7.36 11.29 -7.67
C LEU A 81 -6.49 12.42 -8.26
N GLU A 82 -6.89 13.68 -8.08
CA GLU A 82 -6.07 14.86 -8.40
C GLU A 82 -4.87 15.05 -7.47
N ARG A 83 -4.75 14.24 -6.39
CA ARG A 83 -3.56 14.21 -5.53
C ARG A 83 -2.37 13.60 -6.24
N LYS A 84 -1.85 14.33 -7.23
CA LYS A 84 -0.63 14.00 -7.95
C LYS A 84 0.56 14.31 -7.05
N ILE A 85 0.97 13.32 -6.26
CA ILE A 85 2.27 13.34 -5.59
C ILE A 85 3.33 13.24 -6.70
N PRO A 86 4.29 14.18 -6.76
CA PRO A 86 5.36 14.14 -7.75
C PRO A 86 6.39 13.10 -7.34
N TRP A 87 6.10 11.83 -7.61
CA TRP A 87 7.03 10.72 -7.38
C TRP A 87 8.24 10.82 -8.30
N ASP A 88 9.39 10.35 -7.80
CA ASP A 88 10.62 10.32 -8.58
C ASP A 88 10.66 9.07 -9.47
N HIS A 89 11.28 9.20 -10.64
CA HIS A 89 11.57 8.06 -11.51
C HIS A 89 13.00 7.59 -11.24
N ASN A 90 13.14 6.46 -10.54
CA ASN A 90 14.44 5.87 -10.22
C ASN A 90 14.43 4.35 -10.44
N PRO A 91 14.67 3.88 -11.68
CA PRO A 91 14.59 2.47 -12.03
C PRO A 91 15.65 1.62 -11.31
N GLU A 92 16.83 2.17 -11.02
CA GLU A 92 17.88 1.45 -10.28
C GLU A 92 17.44 1.15 -8.84
N ALA A 93 16.91 2.15 -8.15
CA ALA A 93 16.40 1.99 -6.80
C ALA A 93 15.20 1.03 -6.74
N LEU A 94 14.30 1.10 -7.73
CA LEU A 94 13.19 0.17 -7.86
C LEU A 94 13.67 -1.27 -8.05
N SER A 95 14.68 -1.52 -8.91
CA SER A 95 15.25 -2.85 -9.14
C SER A 95 15.86 -3.42 -7.87
N LYS A 96 16.67 -2.62 -7.14
CA LYS A 96 17.27 -3.02 -5.87
C LYS A 96 16.21 -3.34 -4.82
N TRP A 97 15.13 -2.56 -4.75
CA TRP A 97 14.01 -2.84 -3.87
C TRP A 97 13.30 -4.14 -4.25
N ALA A 98 12.96 -4.33 -5.53
CA ALA A 98 12.30 -5.54 -6.02
C ALA A 98 13.13 -6.81 -5.77
N GLU A 99 14.45 -6.72 -5.88
CA GLU A 99 15.40 -7.83 -5.68
C GLU A 99 15.78 -8.09 -4.21
N GLY A 100 15.39 -7.22 -3.28
CA GLY A 100 15.81 -7.33 -1.88
C GLY A 100 17.30 -7.04 -1.70
N MET A 101 17.80 -6.01 -2.36
CA MET A 101 19.19 -5.54 -2.35
C MET A 101 19.29 -4.07 -1.92
N THR A 102 18.42 -3.64 -1.00
CA THR A 102 18.37 -2.26 -0.50
C THR A 102 19.48 -1.96 0.52
N GLY A 103 20.07 -3.01 1.11
CA GLY A 103 21.01 -2.90 2.22
C GLY A 103 20.34 -2.77 3.59
N TYR A 104 19.00 -2.84 3.64
CA TYR A 104 18.22 -2.91 4.87
C TYR A 104 17.71 -4.34 5.10
N PRO A 105 18.29 -5.12 6.05
CA PRO A 105 18.03 -6.55 6.16
C PRO A 105 16.57 -6.94 6.36
N TRP A 106 15.80 -6.11 7.07
CA TRP A 106 14.37 -6.34 7.24
C TRP A 106 13.58 -6.21 5.94
N ILE A 107 13.84 -5.16 5.15
CA ILE A 107 13.19 -4.92 3.86
C ILE A 107 13.61 -6.00 2.87
N ASP A 108 14.91 -6.29 2.82
CA ASP A 108 15.48 -7.28 1.91
C ASP A 108 14.94 -8.68 2.20
N ALA A 109 14.85 -9.09 3.47
CA ALA A 109 14.28 -10.38 3.86
C ALA A 109 12.80 -10.51 3.44
N ILE A 110 12.01 -9.46 3.57
CA ILE A 110 10.59 -9.46 3.13
C ILE A 110 10.50 -9.61 1.62
N MET A 111 11.30 -8.87 0.85
CA MET A 111 11.27 -8.95 -0.61
C MET A 111 11.77 -10.31 -1.12
N VAL A 112 12.75 -10.90 -0.44
CA VAL A 112 13.20 -12.28 -0.71
C VAL A 112 12.11 -13.30 -0.36
N GLN A 113 11.38 -13.15 0.76
CA GLN A 113 10.24 -14.00 1.07
C GLN A 113 9.17 -13.89 -0.02
N LEU A 114 8.77 -12.68 -0.38
CA LEU A 114 7.77 -12.43 -1.42
C LEU A 114 8.12 -13.13 -2.72
N ARG A 115 9.37 -13.04 -3.16
CA ARG A 115 9.82 -13.69 -4.40
C ARG A 115 9.86 -15.22 -4.31
N LYS A 116 10.16 -15.77 -3.13
CA LYS A 116 10.31 -17.23 -2.93
C LYS A 116 8.97 -17.93 -2.72
N GLU A 117 8.08 -17.30 -1.97
CA GLU A 117 6.85 -17.91 -1.44
C GLU A 117 5.59 -17.30 -2.03
N GLY A 118 5.69 -16.11 -2.62
CA GLY A 118 4.57 -15.40 -3.24
C GLY A 118 3.55 -14.88 -2.22
N TRP A 119 3.90 -14.88 -0.94
CA TRP A 119 3.08 -14.32 0.12
C TRP A 119 3.96 -13.68 1.19
N ILE A 120 3.49 -12.56 1.71
CA ILE A 120 4.08 -11.87 2.86
C ILE A 120 2.98 -11.34 3.77
N HIS A 121 3.25 -11.35 5.08
CA HIS A 121 2.33 -10.86 6.09
C HIS A 121 1.95 -9.39 5.84
N HIS A 122 0.72 -9.00 6.21
CA HIS A 122 0.20 -7.65 5.96
C HIS A 122 1.11 -6.53 6.48
N LEU A 123 1.68 -6.67 7.69
CA LEU A 123 2.64 -5.69 8.23
C LEU A 123 3.99 -5.68 7.49
N ALA A 124 4.38 -6.78 6.85
CA ALA A 124 5.55 -6.82 5.98
C ALA A 124 5.28 -6.03 4.69
N ARG A 125 4.07 -6.15 4.12
CA ARG A 125 3.59 -5.30 3.00
C ARG A 125 3.67 -3.81 3.37
N HIS A 126 3.28 -3.45 4.59
CA HIS A 126 3.37 -2.08 5.09
C HIS A 126 4.81 -1.56 5.11
N ALA A 127 5.75 -2.36 5.62
CA ALA A 127 7.14 -1.96 5.72
C ALA A 127 7.75 -1.67 4.33
N VAL A 128 7.58 -2.60 3.37
CA VAL A 128 8.19 -2.46 2.04
C VAL A 128 7.49 -1.40 1.18
N ALA A 129 6.17 -1.24 1.29
CA ALA A 129 5.44 -0.20 0.57
C ALA A 129 5.74 1.20 1.11
N CYS A 130 5.87 1.34 2.43
CA CYS A 130 6.29 2.60 3.05
C CYS A 130 7.72 2.95 2.62
N PHE A 131 8.64 1.99 2.63
CA PHE A 131 10.03 2.20 2.21
C PHE A 131 10.12 2.65 0.74
N LEU A 132 9.42 1.97 -0.18
CA LEU A 132 9.43 2.32 -1.61
C LEU A 132 8.87 3.73 -1.88
N THR A 133 7.81 4.11 -1.17
CA THR A 133 7.05 5.33 -1.47
C THR A 133 7.47 6.49 -0.57
N ARG A 134 6.58 6.95 0.31
CA ARG A 134 6.76 8.16 1.13
C ARG A 134 7.80 8.04 2.24
N GLY A 135 8.23 6.83 2.59
CA GLY A 135 9.16 6.60 3.69
C GLY A 135 10.58 6.96 3.30
N ASP A 136 11.06 6.39 2.19
CA ASP A 136 12.49 6.40 1.88
C ASP A 136 12.78 6.74 0.41
N LEU A 137 12.34 5.91 -0.54
CA LEU A 137 12.80 6.03 -1.93
C LEU A 137 12.04 7.06 -2.78
N TRP A 138 10.86 7.51 -2.34
CA TRP A 138 10.01 8.46 -3.05
C TRP A 138 9.58 8.01 -4.46
N ILE A 139 9.45 6.70 -4.67
CA ILE A 139 9.03 6.09 -5.94
C ILE A 139 7.50 5.91 -5.94
N SER A 140 6.90 5.93 -7.13
CA SER A 140 5.46 5.77 -7.29
C SER A 140 4.99 4.42 -6.77
N TRP A 141 3.87 4.43 -6.04
CA TRP A 141 3.19 3.23 -5.58
C TRP A 141 2.72 2.34 -6.75
N GLU A 142 2.51 2.92 -7.93
CA GLU A 142 2.16 2.18 -9.14
C GLU A 142 3.26 1.20 -9.56
N GLU A 143 4.54 1.56 -9.37
CA GLU A 143 5.66 0.67 -9.67
C GLU A 143 5.74 -0.49 -8.65
N GLY A 144 5.48 -0.19 -7.37
CA GLY A 144 5.36 -1.22 -6.34
C GLY A 144 4.19 -2.18 -6.59
N MET A 145 3.05 -1.64 -7.05
CA MET A 145 1.88 -2.43 -7.43
C MET A 145 2.22 -3.43 -8.53
N LYS A 146 2.92 -3.03 -9.59
CA LYS A 146 3.35 -3.93 -10.68
C LYS A 146 4.21 -5.09 -10.17
N VAL A 147 5.15 -4.80 -9.26
CA VAL A 147 5.99 -5.85 -8.65
C VAL A 147 5.15 -6.81 -7.81
N PHE A 148 4.20 -6.29 -7.04
CA PHE A 148 3.29 -7.11 -6.23
C PHE A 148 2.34 -7.94 -7.09
N ASP A 149 1.84 -7.38 -8.19
CA ASP A 149 0.98 -8.06 -9.17
C ASP A 149 1.70 -9.26 -9.81
N GLU A 150 3.01 -9.15 -10.02
CA GLU A 150 3.83 -10.24 -10.57
C GLU A 150 4.15 -11.34 -9.53
N MET A 151 4.34 -10.97 -8.27
CA MET A 151 4.91 -11.87 -7.25
C MET A 151 3.88 -12.45 -6.28
N LEU A 152 2.78 -11.75 -5.98
CA LEU A 152 1.80 -12.22 -5.00
C LEU A 152 0.89 -13.31 -5.57
N LEU A 153 0.71 -14.38 -4.80
CA LEU A 153 -0.28 -15.42 -5.09
C LEU A 153 -1.72 -14.92 -4.87
N ASP A 154 -1.89 -13.93 -3.99
CA ASP A 154 -3.16 -13.29 -3.67
C ASP A 154 -3.34 -11.93 -4.38
N ALA A 155 -2.66 -11.74 -5.51
CA ALA A 155 -2.78 -10.53 -6.32
C ALA A 155 -4.22 -10.34 -6.82
N ASP A 156 -4.98 -9.53 -6.10
CA ASP A 156 -6.25 -8.97 -6.54
C ASP A 156 -6.03 -7.51 -6.95
N TRP A 157 -6.47 -7.16 -8.16
CA TRP A 157 -6.22 -5.84 -8.73
C TRP A 157 -6.73 -4.70 -7.83
N SER A 158 -7.95 -4.84 -7.29
CA SER A 158 -8.61 -3.81 -6.49
C SER A 158 -8.00 -3.68 -5.10
N VAL A 159 -7.73 -4.81 -4.44
CA VAL A 159 -7.14 -4.86 -3.10
C VAL A 159 -5.69 -4.38 -3.14
N ASN A 160 -4.92 -4.80 -4.15
CA ASN A 160 -3.52 -4.40 -4.34
C ASN A 160 -3.44 -2.88 -4.57
N ALA A 161 -4.22 -2.33 -5.51
CA ALA A 161 -4.26 -0.89 -5.76
C ALA A 161 -4.70 -0.11 -4.51
N GLY A 162 -5.77 -0.54 -3.84
CA GLY A 162 -6.29 0.09 -2.63
C GLY A 162 -5.25 0.16 -1.51
N MET A 163 -4.55 -0.94 -1.25
CA MET A 163 -3.52 -1.02 -0.22
C MET A 163 -2.30 -0.15 -0.55
N TRP A 164 -1.86 -0.13 -1.82
CA TRP A 164 -0.75 0.73 -2.25
C TRP A 164 -1.08 2.22 -2.13
N MET A 165 -2.29 2.62 -2.52
CA MET A 165 -2.74 4.00 -2.35
C MET A 165 -2.87 4.39 -0.87
N TRP A 166 -3.32 3.46 -0.01
CA TRP A 166 -3.37 3.66 1.45
C TRP A 166 -1.97 3.89 2.03
N LEU A 167 -1.02 2.99 1.76
CA LEU A 167 0.29 2.99 2.41
C LEU A 167 1.20 4.13 1.94
N SER A 168 1.07 4.52 0.68
CA SER A 168 1.73 5.71 0.12
C SER A 168 1.12 7.04 0.58
N CYS A 169 -0.01 7.00 1.30
CA CYS A 169 -0.82 8.17 1.65
C CYS A 169 -1.30 8.99 0.44
N SER A 170 -1.40 8.35 -0.73
CA SER A 170 -2.08 8.92 -1.90
C SER A 170 -3.59 8.99 -1.64
N ALA A 171 -4.16 7.92 -1.08
CA ALA A 171 -5.58 7.81 -0.76
C ALA A 171 -5.87 7.22 0.63
N PHE A 172 -7.09 7.43 1.13
CA PHE A 172 -7.66 6.89 2.39
C PHE A 172 -6.96 7.32 3.70
N PHE A 173 -5.64 7.15 3.80
CA PHE A 173 -4.83 7.47 4.97
C PHE A 173 -4.02 8.75 4.75
N GLN A 174 -4.16 9.70 5.68
CA GLN A 174 -3.57 11.04 5.56
C GLN A 174 -2.51 11.33 6.63
N GLN A 175 -2.30 10.43 7.60
CA GLN A 175 -1.30 10.59 8.65
C GLN A 175 0.09 10.18 8.14
N PHE A 176 0.59 10.88 7.12
CA PHE A 176 1.87 10.60 6.48
C PHE A 176 3.09 10.73 7.41
N PHE A 177 2.92 11.31 8.61
CA PHE A 177 3.95 11.39 9.65
C PHE A 177 4.28 10.06 10.32
N HIS A 178 3.42 9.05 10.21
CA HIS A 178 3.71 7.69 10.67
C HIS A 178 4.50 6.91 9.60
N CYS A 179 5.82 7.09 9.56
CA CYS A 179 6.70 6.29 8.69
C CYS A 179 7.20 5.03 9.41
N TYR A 180 7.29 3.91 8.69
CA TYR A 180 7.89 2.68 9.21
C TYR A 180 9.41 2.81 9.17
N CYS A 181 10.06 2.66 10.32
CA CYS A 181 11.52 2.60 10.38
C CYS A 181 11.99 1.20 9.94
N PRO A 182 12.78 1.05 8.86
CA PRO A 182 13.19 -0.25 8.33
C PRO A 182 14.09 -1.03 9.32
N VAL A 183 14.70 -0.34 10.28
CA VAL A 183 15.48 -0.94 11.36
C VAL A 183 14.59 -1.21 12.58
N GLY A 184 13.97 -0.15 13.10
CA GLY A 184 13.27 -0.19 14.39
C GLY A 184 12.03 -1.09 14.37
N PHE A 185 11.38 -1.23 13.21
CA PHE A 185 10.23 -2.12 13.07
C PHE A 185 10.64 -3.59 13.14
N GLY A 186 11.68 -3.99 12.39
CA GLY A 186 12.22 -5.35 12.42
C GLY A 186 12.67 -5.76 13.82
N LYS A 187 13.44 -4.90 14.51
CA LYS A 187 13.87 -5.13 15.91
C LYS A 187 12.72 -5.41 16.88
N ARG A 188 11.55 -4.80 16.68
CA ARG A 188 10.37 -5.04 17.54
C ARG A 188 9.60 -6.28 17.14
N ALA A 189 9.49 -6.55 15.83
CA ALA A 189 8.75 -7.69 15.31
C ALA A 189 9.48 -9.01 15.54
N ASP A 190 10.81 -9.00 15.38
CA ASP A 190 11.69 -10.14 15.62
C ASP A 190 13.00 -9.68 16.28
N PRO A 191 13.07 -9.58 17.62
CA PRO A 191 14.27 -9.15 18.32
C PRO A 191 15.50 -10.03 18.08
N SER A 192 15.32 -11.31 17.73
CA SER A 192 16.40 -12.28 17.52
C SER A 192 17.04 -12.17 16.13
N GLY A 193 16.24 -11.71 15.15
CA GLY A 193 16.61 -11.64 13.75
C GLY A 193 16.52 -12.98 13.02
N ASP A 194 15.86 -14.00 13.58
CA ASP A 194 15.68 -15.32 12.98
C ASP A 194 15.02 -15.25 11.60
N PHE A 195 14.04 -14.37 11.41
CA PHE A 195 13.40 -14.12 10.11
C PHE A 195 14.43 -13.63 9.08
N VAL A 196 15.24 -12.64 9.47
CA VAL A 196 16.31 -12.09 8.61
C VAL A 196 17.34 -13.18 8.28
N ARG A 197 17.76 -13.99 9.26
CA ARG A 197 18.72 -15.08 9.05
C ARG A 197 18.20 -16.18 8.14
N HIS A 198 16.89 -16.42 8.16
CA HIS A 198 16.24 -17.41 7.31
C HIS A 198 16.26 -16.98 5.83
N TYR A 199 15.78 -15.77 5.54
CA TYR A 199 15.66 -15.29 4.16
C TYR A 199 16.98 -14.73 3.61
N LEU A 200 17.84 -14.19 4.47
CA LEU A 200 19.18 -13.68 4.14
C LEU A 200 20.28 -14.51 4.83
N PRO A 201 20.55 -15.74 4.35
CA PRO A 201 21.53 -16.63 4.98
C PRO A 201 22.94 -16.05 5.01
N ILE A 202 23.27 -15.09 4.13
CA ILE A 202 24.55 -14.38 4.12
C ILE A 202 24.79 -13.57 5.41
N LEU A 203 23.72 -13.13 6.08
CA LEU A 203 23.78 -12.42 7.35
C LEU A 203 23.68 -13.35 8.58
N LYS A 204 23.58 -14.67 8.38
CA LYS A 204 23.38 -15.63 9.48
C LYS A 204 24.48 -15.58 10.55
N GLY A 205 25.71 -15.20 10.19
CA GLY A 205 26.83 -15.07 11.12
C GLY A 205 26.84 -13.79 11.97
N PHE A 206 26.00 -12.79 11.67
CA PHE A 206 26.02 -11.51 12.38
C PHE A 206 25.47 -11.65 13.81
N PRO A 207 26.09 -11.05 14.83
CA PRO A 207 25.48 -10.95 16.15
C PRO A 207 24.15 -10.19 16.11
N THR A 208 23.19 -10.57 16.96
CA THR A 208 21.83 -9.96 17.00
C THR A 208 21.84 -8.44 17.13
N GLN A 209 22.82 -7.86 17.84
CA GLN A 209 22.94 -6.40 17.97
C GLN A 209 23.12 -5.67 16.62
N TYR A 210 23.69 -6.34 15.61
CA TYR A 210 23.98 -5.76 14.30
C TYR A 210 23.09 -6.31 13.18
N ILE A 211 22.24 -7.31 13.43
CA ILE A 211 21.51 -8.01 12.36
C ILE A 211 20.60 -7.08 11.53
N TYR A 212 20.08 -6.02 12.15
CA TYR A 212 19.23 -5.01 11.50
C TYR A 212 20.00 -3.79 10.97
N GLU A 213 21.25 -3.63 11.37
CA GLU A 213 22.12 -2.50 10.99
C GLU A 213 23.56 -2.98 10.74
N PRO A 214 23.78 -3.94 9.84
CA PRO A 214 25.07 -4.63 9.72
C PRO A 214 26.21 -3.69 9.28
N TRP A 215 25.89 -2.56 8.63
CA TRP A 215 26.85 -1.51 8.27
C TRP A 215 27.46 -0.80 9.49
N THR A 216 26.85 -0.91 10.67
CA THR A 216 27.41 -0.35 11.92
C THR A 216 28.38 -1.32 12.61
N ALA A 217 28.45 -2.56 12.14
CA ALA A 217 29.32 -3.56 12.75
C ALA A 217 30.80 -3.25 12.44
N PRO A 218 31.70 -3.35 13.44
CA PRO A 218 33.15 -3.23 13.21
C PRO A 218 33.65 -4.27 12.21
N GLU A 219 34.73 -3.95 11.50
CA GLU A 219 35.31 -4.85 10.48
C GLU A 219 35.68 -6.23 11.05
N SER A 220 36.12 -6.30 12.31
CA SER A 220 36.41 -7.56 13.00
C SER A 220 35.16 -8.45 13.12
N VAL A 221 34.00 -7.87 13.39
CA VAL A 221 32.71 -8.58 13.47
C VAL A 221 32.27 -9.04 12.09
N GLN A 222 32.41 -8.18 11.07
CA GLN A 222 32.08 -8.54 9.69
C GLN A 222 32.92 -9.73 9.17
N LYS A 223 34.24 -9.71 9.47
CA LYS A 223 35.15 -10.82 9.17
C LYS A 223 34.77 -12.10 9.92
N ALA A 224 34.44 -12.01 11.21
CA ALA A 224 34.01 -13.16 12.00
C ALA A 224 32.68 -13.75 11.50
N ALA A 225 31.75 -12.90 11.06
CA ALA A 225 30.47 -13.28 10.47
C ALA A 225 30.60 -13.80 9.01
N LYS A 226 31.79 -13.71 8.41
CA LYS A 226 32.09 -14.07 7.02
C LYS A 226 31.23 -13.34 5.99
N CYS A 227 30.90 -12.08 6.27
CA CYS A 227 30.15 -11.22 5.36
C CYS A 227 30.59 -9.77 5.54
N ILE A 228 31.25 -9.23 4.52
CA ILE A 228 31.73 -7.85 4.43
C ILE A 228 30.66 -6.98 3.78
N ILE A 229 30.22 -5.95 4.49
CA ILE A 229 29.20 -5.02 4.00
C ILE A 229 29.80 -4.11 2.93
N GLY A 230 29.07 -3.92 1.83
CA GLY A 230 29.53 -3.27 0.59
C GLY A 230 30.17 -4.23 -0.42
N LYS A 231 30.44 -5.48 -0.04
CA LYS A 231 30.97 -6.52 -0.94
C LYS A 231 30.06 -7.73 -1.03
N ASP A 232 29.79 -8.36 0.12
CA ASP A 232 29.01 -9.60 0.22
C ASP A 232 27.51 -9.29 0.43
N TYR A 233 27.20 -8.21 1.15
CA TYR A 233 25.85 -7.66 1.31
C TYR A 233 25.89 -6.14 1.08
N PRO A 234 24.90 -5.54 0.39
CA PRO A 234 24.95 -4.12 0.00
C PRO A 234 24.97 -3.17 1.21
N LEU A 235 25.58 -2.00 1.01
CA LEU A 235 25.40 -0.85 1.91
C LEU A 235 23.98 -0.29 1.76
N PRO A 236 23.43 0.36 2.81
CA PRO A 236 22.15 1.05 2.71
C PRO A 236 22.13 2.01 1.52
N MET A 237 21.19 1.81 0.62
CA MET A 237 21.05 2.63 -0.60
C MET A 237 20.62 4.07 -0.30
N VAL A 238 20.06 4.33 0.89
CA VAL A 238 19.66 5.64 1.39
C VAL A 238 19.91 5.72 2.90
N GLN A 239 19.96 6.93 3.46
CA GLN A 239 19.94 7.13 4.91
C GLN A 239 18.52 7.44 5.39
N HIS A 240 17.85 6.45 5.99
CA HIS A 240 16.45 6.52 6.42
C HIS A 240 16.08 7.82 7.14
N THR A 241 16.87 8.24 8.13
CA THR A 241 16.56 9.44 8.94
C THR A 241 16.44 10.70 8.08
N GLU A 242 17.34 10.87 7.11
CA GLU A 242 17.34 12.04 6.24
C GLU A 242 16.28 11.91 5.14
N ALA A 243 16.19 10.73 4.50
CA ALA A 243 15.19 10.46 3.47
C ALA A 243 13.76 10.66 4.00
N CYS A 244 13.45 10.08 5.17
CA CYS A 244 12.16 10.25 5.84
C CYS A 244 11.87 11.72 6.15
N ARG A 245 12.85 12.47 6.68
CA ARG A 245 12.69 13.90 6.97
C ARG A 245 12.36 14.71 5.71
N VAL A 246 13.10 14.49 4.62
CA VAL A 246 12.89 15.18 3.34
C VAL A 246 11.53 14.81 2.75
N ASN A 247 11.19 13.52 2.72
CA ASN A 247 9.95 13.02 2.15
C ASN A 247 8.71 13.48 2.94
N LEU A 248 8.79 13.57 4.27
CA LEU A 248 7.76 14.16 5.10
C LEU A 248 7.50 15.62 4.73
N GLU A 249 8.55 16.38 4.45
CA GLU A 249 8.40 17.77 4.00
C GLU A 249 7.79 17.86 2.60
N ARG A 250 8.22 16.99 1.66
CA ARG A 250 7.59 16.86 0.34
C ARG A 250 6.08 16.57 0.46
N MET A 251 5.69 15.65 1.34
CA MET A 251 4.27 15.34 1.61
C MET A 251 3.53 16.55 2.15
N ARG A 252 4.08 17.29 3.13
CA ARG A 252 3.46 18.53 3.65
C ARG A 252 3.21 19.54 2.53
N GLN A 253 4.17 19.73 1.63
CA GLN A 253 4.03 20.65 0.51
C GLN A 253 2.95 20.21 -0.49
N VAL A 254 2.83 18.91 -0.77
CA VAL A 254 1.76 18.37 -1.60
C VAL A 254 0.40 18.62 -0.95
N TYR A 255 0.25 18.27 0.33
CA TYR A 255 -1.00 18.47 1.07
C TYR A 255 -1.38 19.95 1.19
N LYS A 256 -0.40 20.85 1.39
CA LYS A 256 -0.62 22.31 1.40
C LYS A 256 -1.14 22.82 0.06
N ARG A 257 -0.55 22.36 -1.07
CA ARG A 257 -1.01 22.73 -2.42
C ARG A 257 -2.44 22.26 -2.69
N LEU A 258 -2.82 21.08 -2.20
CA LEU A 258 -4.17 20.54 -2.36
C LEU A 258 -5.22 21.34 -1.59
N VAL A 259 -4.89 21.79 -0.38
CA VAL A 259 -5.75 22.70 0.38
C VAL A 259 -5.92 24.01 -0.38
N LEU A 260 -4.83 24.64 -0.85
CA LEU A 260 -4.89 25.89 -1.62
C LEU A 260 -5.72 25.76 -2.90
N LYS A 261 -5.54 24.67 -3.66
CA LYS A 261 -6.35 24.38 -4.85
C LYS A 261 -7.82 24.17 -4.51
N SER A 262 -8.13 23.47 -3.42
CA SER A 262 -9.52 23.29 -2.97
C SER A 262 -10.18 24.62 -2.58
N THR A 263 -9.44 25.54 -1.96
CA THR A 263 -9.97 26.87 -1.59
C THR A 263 -10.15 27.77 -2.82
N ALA A 264 -9.20 27.73 -3.78
CA ALA A 264 -9.30 28.46 -5.04
C ALA A 264 -10.43 27.92 -5.94
N SER A 265 -10.59 26.59 -6.01
CA SER A 265 -11.66 25.93 -6.75
C SER A 265 -13.03 26.20 -6.14
N LYS A 266 -13.15 26.26 -4.79
CA LYS A 266 -14.36 26.77 -4.12
C LYS A 266 -14.71 28.20 -4.54
N ARG A 267 -13.71 29.06 -4.75
CA ARG A 267 -13.90 30.45 -5.22
C ARG A 267 -14.37 30.47 -6.69
N MET A 268 -13.74 29.68 -7.56
CA MET A 268 -14.16 29.54 -8.96
C MET A 268 -15.58 28.96 -9.13
N PHE A 269 -15.99 28.00 -8.30
CA PHE A 269 -17.35 27.45 -8.33
C PHE A 269 -18.41 28.41 -7.79
N LEU A 270 -18.03 29.38 -6.95
CA LEU A 270 -18.92 30.45 -6.49
C LEU A 270 -19.07 31.58 -7.53
N ASP A 271 -18.13 31.70 -8.47
CA ASP A 271 -18.10 32.72 -9.52
C ASP A 271 -18.66 32.24 -10.87
N LEU A 272 -19.22 31.02 -10.94
CA LEU A 272 -19.93 30.56 -12.15
C LEU A 272 -21.24 31.36 -12.31
N PRO A 273 -21.53 31.88 -13.53
CA PRO A 273 -22.76 32.62 -13.77
C PRO A 273 -23.95 31.71 -13.44
N LYS A 274 -24.83 32.20 -12.55
CA LYS A 274 -26.08 31.52 -12.21
C LYS A 274 -26.86 31.31 -13.50
N ILE A 275 -27.21 30.05 -13.79
CA ILE A 275 -28.09 29.72 -14.91
C ILE A 275 -29.41 30.48 -14.69
N PRO A 276 -29.87 31.30 -15.65
CA PRO A 276 -31.12 32.04 -15.51
C PRO A 276 -32.28 31.06 -15.31
N LYS A 277 -33.21 31.42 -14.41
CA LYS A 277 -34.45 30.67 -14.16
C LYS A 277 -35.32 30.56 -15.40
#